data_AF-A0AAW0A942-F1
#
_entry.id   AF-A0AAW0A942-F1
#
_cell.length_a   1.000
_cell.length_b   1.000
_cell.length_c   1.000
_cell.angle_alpha   90.00
_cell.angle_beta   90.00
_cell.angle_gamma   90.00
#
_symmetry.space_group_name_H-M   'P 1'
#
loop_
_entity.id
_entity.type
_entity.pdbx_description
1 polymer ?
#
loop_
_entity_poly.entity_id
_entity_poly.type
_entity_poly.pdbx_seq_one_letter_code
_entity_poly.pdbx_strand_id
1 'polypeptide(L)'
;MDNDDATPPSPQLESEMSRHQRNLVDLCLEEGQYEQAIDVLNQLRAPNLKPSAAHIRQLLFIALYSSRDSGADKTLSEVTASPSKRPKKSHLLPSPGATLASQQLLVSFAITNSPAAVIRALRPAGTDAAVEGDNESLVATESMCISRCKNCWEILADGFLARNRPNPKGKGKQNDSSFDLDVESQIPVGESAWPVLDWLLLIFERDEQANPTLPRHSVLLLEQLGTPTRRNTDASLSVVMYCLQQSDERRRMMGSRLMNLLINLSSTTQLDFPMLILSVFNHLSPLSQNDISSFMSSLTPSPAVSKFKIALYQKYFSDSNDAARVAARPRPQARAQPKGSPVKARAAPVEAPPLVNRYRPPGSSEILRLMEATTTAPSVSVDSLYKLKFELLVSYNAYQTEASATDKDPEWPNILRNGIMAKTLDSAFGCKTGGTEDPGSYRDLLKMVLNVH
;
A
#
# COMPACT_ATOMS: atom_id res chain seq x y z
N MET A 1 44.92 12.94 -16.28
CA MET A 1 43.67 12.19 -16.15
C MET A 1 42.84 12.97 -15.16
N ASP A 2 42.18 14.00 -15.66
CA ASP A 2 41.37 14.90 -14.86
C ASP A 2 40.03 14.20 -14.64
N ASN A 3 39.80 13.76 -13.40
CA ASN A 3 38.47 13.35 -12.96
C ASN A 3 37.65 14.64 -12.88
N ASP A 4 36.89 14.94 -13.93
CA ASP A 4 35.79 15.89 -13.89
C ASP A 4 34.83 15.42 -12.79
N ASP A 5 34.98 16.04 -11.61
CA ASP A 5 34.09 15.95 -10.47
C ASP A 5 32.78 16.64 -10.87
N ALA A 6 31.98 15.94 -11.68
CA ALA A 6 30.69 16.37 -12.14
C ALA A 6 29.76 16.49 -10.93
N THR A 7 29.77 17.67 -10.32
CA THR A 7 28.88 18.03 -9.23
C THR A 7 27.46 17.75 -9.72
N PRO A 8 26.68 16.90 -9.04
CA PRO A 8 25.35 16.54 -9.51
C PRO A 8 24.53 17.82 -9.66
N PRO A 9 23.79 18.00 -10.79
CA PRO A 9 22.98 19.19 -10.99
C PRO A 9 22.06 19.36 -9.80
N SER A 10 22.09 20.55 -9.20
CA SER A 10 21.18 20.91 -8.12
C SER A 10 19.73 20.62 -8.54
N PRO A 11 18.89 20.07 -7.64
CA PRO A 11 17.54 19.67 -7.99
C PRO A 11 16.80 20.90 -8.50
N GLN A 12 16.52 20.91 -9.81
CA GLN A 12 15.80 22.00 -10.45
C GLN A 12 14.40 22.04 -9.84
N LEU A 13 14.11 23.11 -9.11
CA LEU A 13 12.80 23.31 -8.51
C LEU A 13 11.73 23.42 -9.60
N GLU A 14 10.72 22.56 -9.54
CA GLU A 14 9.59 22.63 -10.48
C GLU A 14 8.82 23.94 -10.29
N SER A 15 8.64 24.68 -11.38
CA SER A 15 7.86 25.92 -11.40
C SER A 15 6.36 25.61 -11.47
N GLU A 16 5.53 26.38 -10.78
CA GLU A 16 4.07 26.25 -10.88
C GLU A 16 3.57 26.66 -12.27
N MET A 17 2.53 25.97 -12.79
CA MET A 17 1.86 26.38 -14.02
C MET A 17 1.35 27.82 -13.94
N SER A 18 1.66 28.61 -14.98
CA SER A 18 1.16 29.99 -15.08
C SER A 18 -0.36 30.01 -15.16
N ARG A 19 -0.98 31.14 -14.77
CA ARG A 19 -2.44 31.31 -14.87
C ARG A 19 -2.93 31.12 -16.31
N HIS A 20 -2.18 31.60 -17.29
CA HIS A 20 -2.52 31.44 -18.70
C HIS A 20 -2.55 29.98 -19.12
N GLN A 21 -1.51 29.20 -18.77
CA GLN A 21 -1.46 27.77 -19.05
C GLN A 21 -2.62 27.01 -18.41
N ARG A 22 -3.01 27.38 -17.18
CA ARG A 22 -4.15 26.78 -16.50
C ARG A 22 -5.47 27.11 -17.21
N ASN A 23 -5.69 28.37 -17.53
CA ASN A 23 -6.90 28.83 -18.22
C ASN A 23 -7.10 28.13 -19.59
N LEU A 24 -6.04 27.80 -20.34
CA LEU A 24 -6.17 27.07 -21.61
C LEU A 24 -6.82 25.69 -21.41
N VAL A 25 -6.46 25.00 -20.33
CA VAL A 25 -7.02 23.70 -19.97
C VAL A 25 -8.43 23.87 -19.42
N ASP A 26 -8.63 24.84 -18.53
CA ASP A 26 -9.92 25.09 -17.87
C ASP A 26 -11.03 25.39 -18.89
N LEU A 27 -10.74 26.22 -19.91
CA LEU A 27 -11.69 26.53 -20.99
C LEU A 27 -12.16 25.27 -21.74
N CYS A 28 -11.24 24.36 -22.06
CA CYS A 28 -11.59 23.10 -22.73
C CYS A 28 -12.47 22.21 -21.83
N LEU A 29 -12.20 22.18 -20.52
CA LEU A 29 -12.98 21.42 -19.54
C LEU A 29 -14.36 22.02 -19.26
N GLU A 30 -14.49 23.35 -19.31
CA GLU A 30 -15.77 24.07 -19.21
C GLU A 30 -16.67 23.78 -20.41
N GLU A 31 -16.08 23.68 -21.61
CA GLU A 31 -16.78 23.33 -22.85
C GLU A 31 -17.11 21.83 -22.98
N GLY A 32 -16.65 20.99 -22.04
CA GLY A 32 -16.83 19.52 -22.10
C GLY A 32 -15.93 18.82 -23.13
N GLN A 33 -14.91 19.51 -23.64
CA GLN A 33 -13.92 18.96 -24.58
C GLN A 33 -12.78 18.27 -23.81
N TYR A 34 -13.11 17.16 -23.13
CA TYR A 34 -12.19 16.48 -22.23
C TYR A 34 -10.92 15.99 -22.93
N GLU A 35 -11.01 15.38 -24.11
CA GLU A 35 -9.83 14.90 -24.84
C GLU A 35 -8.89 16.05 -25.21
N GLN A 36 -9.43 17.17 -25.69
CA GLN A 36 -8.64 18.34 -26.05
C GLN A 36 -7.96 18.97 -24.82
N ALA A 37 -8.66 19.02 -23.68
CA ALA A 37 -8.08 19.48 -22.42
C ALA A 37 -6.89 18.60 -21.99
N ILE A 38 -7.04 17.28 -22.12
CA ILE A 38 -6.00 16.28 -21.81
C ILE A 38 -4.81 16.44 -22.77
N ASP A 39 -5.06 16.65 -24.06
CA ASP A 39 -4.00 16.89 -25.05
C ASP A 39 -3.21 18.16 -24.76
N VAL A 40 -3.90 19.25 -24.40
CA VAL A 40 -3.26 20.51 -23.99
C VAL A 40 -2.42 20.30 -22.73
N LEU A 41 -2.94 19.60 -21.71
CA LEU A 41 -2.16 19.25 -20.52
C LEU A 41 -0.93 18.40 -20.85
N ASN A 42 -1.04 17.44 -21.77
CA ASN A 42 0.09 16.62 -22.19
C ASN A 42 1.16 17.44 -22.93
N GLN A 43 0.76 18.42 -23.74
CA GLN A 43 1.70 19.35 -24.40
C GLN A 43 2.41 20.27 -23.40
N LEU A 44 1.73 20.64 -22.31
CA LEU A 44 2.29 21.47 -21.25
C LEU A 44 3.18 20.68 -20.27
N ARG A 45 3.11 19.34 -20.26
CA ARG A 45 3.90 18.49 -19.37
C ARG A 45 5.40 18.67 -19.61
N ALA A 46 6.12 19.06 -18.56
CA ALA A 46 7.57 19.21 -18.59
C ALA A 46 8.16 18.87 -17.20
N PRO A 47 9.39 18.35 -17.12
CA PRO A 47 10.00 17.94 -15.85
C PRO A 47 10.26 19.10 -14.88
N ASN A 48 10.35 20.34 -15.41
CA ASN A 48 10.53 21.57 -14.63
C ASN A 48 9.22 22.32 -14.39
N LEU A 49 8.07 21.78 -14.80
CA LEU A 49 6.76 22.42 -14.67
C LEU A 49 5.80 21.52 -13.90
N LYS A 50 5.34 22.02 -12.75
CA LYS A 50 4.51 21.30 -11.81
C LYS A 50 3.05 21.28 -12.28
N PRO A 51 2.41 20.11 -12.47
CA PRO A 51 1.01 20.04 -12.87
C PRO A 51 0.10 20.60 -11.78
N SER A 52 -0.92 21.37 -12.15
CA SER A 52 -1.92 21.91 -11.22
C SER A 52 -2.61 20.81 -10.43
N ALA A 53 -2.75 20.98 -9.11
CA ALA A 53 -3.43 20.01 -8.25
C ALA A 53 -4.91 19.80 -8.67
N ALA A 54 -5.59 20.88 -9.09
CA ALA A 54 -6.94 20.82 -9.61
C ALA A 54 -7.03 19.97 -10.88
N HIS A 55 -6.10 20.15 -11.83
CA HIS A 55 -6.07 19.37 -13.07
C HIS A 55 -5.80 17.89 -12.80
N ILE A 56 -4.90 17.56 -11.88
CA ILE A 56 -4.68 16.15 -11.49
C ILE A 56 -5.95 15.54 -10.86
N ARG A 57 -6.68 16.28 -10.01
CA ARG A 57 -7.96 15.79 -9.46
C ARG A 57 -9.02 15.57 -10.55
N GLN A 58 -9.15 16.50 -11.48
CA GLN A 58 -10.07 16.35 -12.62
C GLN A 58 -9.69 15.16 -13.51
N LEU A 59 -8.39 14.95 -13.78
CA LEU A 59 -7.90 13.77 -14.49
C LEU A 59 -8.25 12.48 -13.73
N LEU A 60 -8.02 12.43 -12.42
CA LEU A 60 -8.40 11.29 -11.60
C LEU A 60 -9.90 11.01 -11.63
N PHE A 61 -10.73 12.06 -11.56
CA PHE A 61 -12.18 11.93 -11.71
C PHE A 61 -12.56 11.32 -13.07
N ILE A 62 -11.99 11.84 -14.16
CA ILE A 62 -12.18 11.34 -15.54
C ILE A 62 -11.71 9.87 -15.66
N ALA A 63 -10.58 9.53 -15.02
CA ALA A 63 -9.98 8.21 -15.05
C ALA A 63 -10.78 7.15 -14.28
N LEU A 64 -11.46 7.56 -13.20
CA LEU A 64 -12.32 6.70 -12.37
C LEU A 64 -13.72 6.52 -12.96
N TYR A 65 -14.13 7.37 -13.90
CA TYR A 65 -15.46 7.35 -14.49
C TYR A 65 -15.73 6.04 -15.25
N SER A 66 -16.79 5.33 -14.87
CA SER A 66 -17.21 4.09 -15.53
C SER A 66 -18.51 4.28 -16.31
N SER A 67 -18.65 3.66 -17.48
CA SER A 67 -19.91 3.69 -18.25
C SER A 67 -21.10 3.15 -17.45
N ARG A 68 -20.85 2.30 -16.43
CA ARG A 68 -21.87 1.78 -15.51
C ARG A 68 -22.52 2.87 -14.65
N ASP A 69 -21.77 3.94 -14.33
CA ASP A 69 -22.26 5.05 -13.51
C ASP A 69 -23.34 5.90 -14.21
N SER A 70 -23.56 5.67 -15.51
CA SER A 70 -24.58 6.34 -16.31
C SER A 70 -25.94 5.62 -16.34
N GLY A 71 -25.97 4.34 -15.95
CA GLY A 71 -27.13 3.45 -16.15
C GLY A 71 -28.24 3.61 -15.11
N ALA A 72 -27.89 4.00 -13.87
CA ALA A 72 -28.85 4.04 -12.77
C ALA A 72 -29.90 5.16 -12.87
N ASP A 73 -29.62 6.23 -13.63
CA ASP A 73 -30.52 7.40 -13.74
C ASP A 73 -31.43 7.36 -14.98
N LYS A 74 -31.15 6.46 -15.95
CA LYS A 74 -31.87 6.46 -17.24
C LYS A 74 -33.26 5.81 -17.19
N THR A 75 -33.52 4.93 -16.24
CA THR A 75 -34.78 4.16 -16.20
C THR A 75 -35.99 4.93 -15.67
N LEU A 76 -35.82 6.12 -15.10
CA LEU A 76 -36.92 6.87 -14.48
C LEU A 76 -37.31 8.19 -15.17
N SER A 77 -36.54 8.70 -16.15
CA SER A 77 -36.80 10.02 -16.75
C SER A 77 -37.22 10.04 -18.22
N GLU A 78 -37.29 8.89 -18.90
CA GLU A 78 -37.47 8.88 -20.37
C GLU A 78 -38.90 9.02 -20.89
N VAL A 79 -39.94 9.02 -20.04
CA VAL A 79 -41.32 8.85 -20.54
C VAL A 79 -42.13 10.14 -20.76
N THR A 80 -41.72 11.34 -20.32
CA THR A 80 -42.65 12.51 -20.37
C THR A 80 -42.10 13.89 -20.78
N ALA A 81 -40.84 14.02 -21.20
CA ALA A 81 -40.29 15.35 -21.53
C ALA A 81 -40.32 15.70 -23.04
N SER A 82 -41.01 16.80 -23.36
CA SER A 82 -41.09 17.40 -24.71
C SER A 82 -39.69 17.71 -25.31
N PRO A 83 -39.45 17.47 -26.62
CA PRO A 83 -38.13 17.60 -27.27
C PRO A 83 -37.41 18.94 -27.05
N SER A 84 -38.14 20.06 -26.93
CA SER A 84 -37.55 21.40 -26.73
C SER A 84 -37.04 21.68 -25.31
N LYS A 85 -37.26 20.77 -24.35
CA LYS A 85 -36.76 20.89 -22.96
C LYS A 85 -35.71 19.84 -22.61
N ARG A 86 -35.18 19.09 -23.58
CA ARG A 86 -34.11 18.11 -23.31
C ARG A 86 -32.85 18.88 -22.85
N PRO A 87 -32.39 18.68 -21.61
CA PRO A 87 -31.20 19.34 -21.14
C PRO A 87 -30.00 18.86 -21.95
N LYS A 88 -29.16 19.77 -22.45
CA LYS A 88 -27.90 19.50 -23.21
C LYS A 88 -26.81 18.76 -22.39
N LYS A 89 -27.19 18.08 -21.30
CA LYS A 89 -26.28 17.51 -20.30
C LYS A 89 -25.48 16.29 -20.77
N SER A 90 -25.82 15.67 -21.90
CA SER A 90 -25.12 14.48 -22.39
C SER A 90 -23.67 14.73 -22.81
N HIS A 91 -23.31 15.98 -23.17
CA HIS A 91 -21.93 16.35 -23.52
C HIS A 91 -21.04 16.62 -22.31
N LEU A 92 -21.58 16.57 -21.09
CA LEU A 92 -20.87 16.94 -19.86
C LEU A 92 -20.31 15.73 -19.11
N LEU A 93 -20.34 14.53 -19.70
CA LEU A 93 -19.80 13.33 -19.07
C LEU A 93 -18.54 12.88 -19.81
N PRO A 94 -17.49 12.42 -19.09
CA PRO A 94 -16.29 11.89 -19.71
C PRO A 94 -16.60 10.79 -20.72
N SER A 95 -16.03 10.90 -21.92
CA SER A 95 -16.09 9.84 -22.92
C SER A 95 -15.14 8.69 -22.52
N PRO A 96 -15.34 7.46 -23.04
CA PRO A 96 -14.37 6.38 -22.86
C PRO A 96 -12.96 6.73 -23.37
N GLY A 97 -12.88 7.55 -24.44
CA GLY A 97 -11.62 8.04 -24.98
C GLY A 97 -10.91 8.98 -24.01
N ALA A 98 -11.66 9.91 -23.41
CA ALA A 98 -11.15 10.81 -22.38
C ALA A 98 -10.70 10.06 -21.13
N THR A 99 -11.44 9.03 -20.69
CA THR A 99 -11.03 8.16 -19.57
C THR A 99 -9.69 7.48 -19.85
N LEU A 100 -9.51 6.87 -21.02
CA LEU A 100 -8.24 6.23 -21.39
C LEU A 100 -7.10 7.24 -21.51
N ALA A 101 -7.33 8.38 -22.18
CA ALA A 101 -6.33 9.43 -22.34
C ALA A 101 -5.90 10.02 -20.98
N SER A 102 -6.84 10.18 -20.06
CA SER A 102 -6.56 10.63 -18.70
C SER A 102 -5.68 9.65 -17.93
N GLN A 103 -6.00 8.35 -18.00
CA GLN A 103 -5.18 7.30 -17.37
C GLN A 103 -3.74 7.31 -17.90
N GLN A 104 -3.55 7.44 -19.22
CA GLN A 104 -2.23 7.52 -19.84
C GLN A 104 -1.47 8.79 -19.43
N LEU A 105 -2.16 9.93 -19.36
CA LEU A 105 -1.56 11.20 -18.96
C LEU A 105 -1.17 11.20 -17.48
N LEU A 106 -1.98 10.61 -16.59
CA LEU A 106 -1.64 10.45 -15.18
C LEU A 106 -0.32 9.69 -15.00
N VAL A 107 -0.17 8.54 -15.69
CA VAL A 107 1.10 7.78 -15.71
C VAL A 107 2.24 8.62 -16.27
N SER A 108 1.99 9.38 -17.34
CA SER A 108 3.00 10.25 -17.94
C SER A 108 3.47 11.36 -16.99
N PHE A 109 2.58 11.95 -16.18
CA PHE A 109 2.93 12.88 -15.12
C PHE A 109 3.74 12.22 -14.00
N ALA A 110 3.36 11.01 -13.57
CA ALA A 110 4.12 10.26 -12.57
C ALA A 110 5.56 9.95 -13.04
N ILE A 111 5.77 9.78 -14.35
CA ILE A 111 7.10 9.54 -14.94
C ILE A 111 7.91 10.84 -15.10
N THR A 112 7.26 11.95 -15.46
CA THR A 112 7.97 13.19 -15.81
C THR A 112 8.23 14.10 -14.62
N ASN A 113 7.30 14.17 -13.68
CA ASN A 113 7.39 15.08 -12.54
C ASN A 113 7.86 14.36 -11.27
N SER A 114 8.18 15.15 -10.25
CA SER A 114 8.46 14.64 -8.92
C SER A 114 7.19 14.00 -8.31
N PRO A 115 7.35 12.92 -7.52
CA PRO A 115 6.23 12.29 -6.83
C PRO A 115 5.41 13.26 -5.97
N ALA A 116 6.09 14.18 -5.28
CA ALA A 116 5.46 15.20 -4.43
C ALA A 116 4.59 16.19 -5.23
N ALA A 117 5.02 16.57 -6.43
CA ALA A 117 4.28 17.45 -7.32
C ALA A 117 2.94 16.86 -7.77
N VAL A 118 2.92 15.56 -8.01
CA VAL A 118 1.75 14.83 -8.53
C VAL A 118 0.80 14.46 -7.39
N ILE A 119 1.30 13.88 -6.30
CA ILE A 119 0.46 13.40 -5.20
C ILE A 119 -0.23 14.53 -4.41
N ARG A 120 0.26 15.77 -4.53
CA ARG A 120 -0.33 16.93 -3.82
C ARG A 120 -1.83 17.09 -4.05
N ALA A 121 -2.33 16.59 -5.18
CA ALA A 121 -3.74 16.58 -5.56
C ALA A 121 -4.61 15.75 -4.60
N LEU A 122 -4.02 14.77 -3.91
CA LEU A 122 -4.63 13.82 -2.99
C LEU A 122 -4.33 14.11 -1.52
N ARG A 123 -3.75 15.28 -1.19
CA ARG A 123 -3.50 15.62 0.20
C ARG A 123 -4.82 15.87 0.95
N PRO A 124 -4.98 15.35 2.18
CA PRO A 124 -6.18 15.55 2.96
C PRO A 124 -6.46 17.04 3.20
N ALA A 125 -7.73 17.43 3.11
CA ALA A 125 -8.16 18.80 3.41
C ALA A 125 -7.73 19.21 4.83
N GLY A 126 -6.90 20.26 4.93
CA GLY A 126 -6.40 20.77 6.21
C GLY A 126 -4.95 21.27 6.18
N THR A 127 -4.18 20.96 5.13
CA THR A 127 -2.77 21.34 4.96
C THR A 127 -2.58 22.48 3.96
N ASP A 128 -3.26 23.61 4.15
CA ASP A 128 -3.18 24.79 3.25
C ASP A 128 -3.94 24.66 1.92
N ALA A 129 -5.21 24.23 1.99
CA ALA A 129 -6.12 24.42 0.86
C ALA A 129 -6.43 25.92 0.73
N ALA A 130 -5.57 26.67 0.05
CA ALA A 130 -5.94 27.95 -0.54
C ALA A 130 -7.20 27.69 -1.36
N VAL A 131 -8.23 28.51 -1.12
CA VAL A 131 -9.51 28.44 -1.85
C VAL A 131 -9.17 28.58 -3.33
N GLU A 132 -9.13 27.44 -4.04
CA GLU A 132 -8.99 27.42 -5.48
C GLU A 132 -10.18 28.20 -6.05
N GLY A 133 -9.90 29.03 -7.06
CA GLY A 133 -10.87 29.98 -7.60
C GLY A 133 -12.18 29.34 -8.04
N ASP A 134 -13.19 30.19 -8.21
CA ASP A 134 -14.54 29.83 -8.65
C ASP A 134 -14.48 29.18 -10.05
N ASN A 135 -14.21 27.88 -10.10
CA ASN A 135 -14.15 27.10 -11.34
C ASN A 135 -15.56 26.60 -11.65
N GLU A 136 -16.15 27.11 -12.72
CA GLU A 136 -17.55 26.84 -13.09
C GLU A 136 -17.75 25.49 -13.80
N SER A 137 -16.67 24.78 -14.16
CA SER A 137 -16.79 23.49 -14.86
C SER A 137 -17.42 22.40 -13.98
N LEU A 138 -18.29 21.58 -14.59
CA LEU A 138 -18.92 20.43 -13.93
C LEU A 138 -17.87 19.46 -13.37
N VAL A 139 -16.84 19.11 -14.17
CA VAL A 139 -15.79 18.18 -13.73
C VAL A 139 -14.94 18.76 -12.60
N ALA A 140 -14.72 20.09 -12.60
CA ALA A 140 -14.05 20.76 -11.50
C ALA A 140 -14.85 20.56 -10.21
N THR A 141 -16.14 20.86 -10.26
CA THR A 141 -17.06 20.71 -9.12
C THR A 141 -17.14 19.27 -8.62
N GLU A 142 -17.29 18.30 -9.54
CA GLU A 142 -17.43 16.89 -9.17
C GLU A 142 -16.12 16.28 -8.64
N SER A 143 -14.97 16.66 -9.23
CA SER A 143 -13.65 16.19 -8.78
C SER A 143 -13.29 16.61 -7.35
N MET A 144 -13.99 17.60 -6.79
CA MET A 144 -13.79 18.01 -5.39
C MET A 144 -14.11 16.89 -4.40
N CYS A 145 -14.88 15.87 -4.78
CA CYS A 145 -15.06 14.69 -3.92
C CYS A 145 -13.74 14.01 -3.54
N ILE A 146 -12.73 14.05 -4.42
CA ILE A 146 -11.41 13.46 -4.18
C ILE A 146 -10.68 14.22 -3.06
N SER A 147 -10.80 15.55 -3.03
CA SER A 147 -10.17 16.38 -1.97
C SER A 147 -10.76 16.14 -0.57
N ARG A 148 -11.96 15.56 -0.50
CA ARG A 148 -12.66 15.23 0.74
C ARG A 148 -12.24 13.88 1.32
N CYS A 149 -11.53 13.06 0.54
CA CYS A 149 -11.02 11.78 1.02
C CYS A 149 -9.97 11.98 2.10
N LYS A 150 -9.98 11.09 3.11
CA LYS A 150 -8.97 11.12 4.19
C LYS A 150 -7.62 10.59 3.75
N ASN A 151 -7.62 9.72 2.74
CA ASN A 151 -6.45 9.11 2.15
C ASN A 151 -6.76 8.68 0.71
N CYS A 152 -5.71 8.38 -0.05
CA CYS A 152 -5.81 7.91 -1.42
C CYS A 152 -6.45 6.50 -1.59
N TRP A 153 -6.66 5.74 -0.51
CA TRP A 153 -7.27 4.41 -0.63
C TRP A 153 -8.79 4.51 -0.80
N GLU A 154 -9.42 5.56 -0.25
CA GLU A 154 -10.86 5.79 -0.36
C GLU A 154 -11.32 6.02 -1.81
N ILE A 155 -10.47 6.64 -2.66
CA ILE A 155 -10.79 6.89 -4.07
C ILE A 155 -10.80 5.61 -4.92
N LEU A 156 -10.18 4.53 -4.44
CA LEU A 156 -10.10 3.26 -5.16
C LEU A 156 -11.35 2.42 -5.00
N ALA A 157 -12.11 2.63 -3.93
CA ALA A 157 -13.20 1.75 -3.59
C ALA A 157 -14.32 1.76 -4.64
N ASP A 158 -14.99 0.61 -4.78
CA ASP A 158 -16.08 0.49 -5.73
C ASP A 158 -17.21 1.49 -5.41
N GLY A 159 -17.82 2.02 -6.47
CA GLY A 159 -18.85 3.04 -6.37
C GLY A 159 -18.41 4.36 -5.71
N PHE A 160 -17.10 4.66 -5.62
CA PHE A 160 -16.59 5.91 -5.03
C PHE A 160 -17.27 7.16 -5.60
N LEU A 161 -17.35 7.27 -6.93
CA LEU A 161 -17.98 8.43 -7.58
C LEU A 161 -19.49 8.49 -7.31
N ALA A 162 -20.20 7.36 -7.37
CA ALA A 162 -21.64 7.30 -7.14
C ALA A 162 -22.02 7.76 -5.72
N ARG A 163 -21.24 7.38 -4.71
CA ARG A 163 -21.49 7.73 -3.31
C ARG A 163 -21.28 9.20 -2.99
N ASN A 164 -20.39 9.86 -3.71
CA ASN A 164 -20.02 11.25 -3.45
C ASN A 164 -20.76 12.27 -4.33
N ARG A 165 -21.68 11.81 -5.20
CA ARG A 165 -22.51 12.74 -5.99
C ARG A 165 -23.45 13.51 -5.06
N PRO A 166 -23.49 14.86 -5.15
CA PRO A 166 -24.42 15.65 -4.37
C PRO A 166 -25.86 15.29 -4.77
N ASN A 167 -26.63 14.71 -3.85
CA ASN A 167 -28.01 14.33 -4.13
C ASN A 167 -28.88 15.60 -4.25
N PRO A 168 -29.44 15.92 -5.43
CA PRO A 168 -30.14 17.18 -5.67
C PRO A 168 -31.48 17.32 -4.94
N LYS A 169 -32.02 16.25 -4.35
CA LYS A 169 -33.41 16.21 -3.85
C LYS A 169 -33.57 16.38 -2.33
N GLY A 170 -32.50 16.55 -1.55
CA GLY A 170 -32.57 16.52 -0.08
C GLY A 170 -32.28 17.86 0.61
N LYS A 171 -33.20 18.83 0.57
CA LYS A 171 -33.18 19.99 1.51
C LYS A 171 -33.67 19.62 2.93
N GLY A 172 -33.71 18.33 3.27
CA GLY A 172 -34.10 17.82 4.57
C GLY A 172 -32.88 17.72 5.48
N LYS A 173 -32.96 18.35 6.66
CA LYS A 173 -32.00 18.33 7.77
C LYS A 173 -31.34 16.95 7.91
N GLN A 174 -30.16 16.81 7.31
CA GLN A 174 -29.42 15.55 7.28
C GLN A 174 -28.87 15.33 8.68
N ASN A 175 -29.54 14.45 9.44
CA ASN A 175 -29.05 13.99 10.72
C ASN A 175 -27.78 13.18 10.44
N ASP A 176 -26.66 13.60 11.01
CA ASP A 176 -25.29 13.16 10.76
C ASP A 176 -24.99 11.72 11.26
N SER A 177 -25.99 10.82 11.20
CA SER A 177 -25.97 9.51 11.88
C SER A 177 -26.13 8.31 10.94
N SER A 178 -25.85 8.44 9.63
CA SER A 178 -26.15 7.39 8.64
C SER A 178 -24.94 6.89 7.83
N PHE A 179 -23.72 7.00 8.36
CA PHE A 179 -22.54 6.32 7.79
C PHE A 179 -22.31 4.90 8.35
N ASP A 180 -23.27 4.33 9.06
CA ASP A 180 -23.19 2.98 9.63
C ASP A 180 -23.80 1.89 8.72
N LEU A 181 -24.00 2.22 7.44
CA LEU A 181 -24.41 1.24 6.44
C LEU A 181 -23.18 0.43 6.00
N ASP A 182 -23.06 -0.76 6.59
CA ASP A 182 -22.42 -1.96 6.05
C ASP A 182 -21.00 -1.79 5.48
N VAL A 183 -20.10 -1.24 6.31
CA VAL A 183 -18.66 -1.10 6.01
C VAL A 183 -18.01 -2.46 5.68
N GLU A 184 -18.60 -3.57 6.14
CA GLU A 184 -18.03 -4.92 6.02
C GLU A 184 -18.02 -5.48 4.58
N SER A 185 -18.80 -4.92 3.65
CA SER A 185 -18.92 -5.46 2.27
C SER A 185 -18.32 -4.57 1.18
N GLN A 186 -17.59 -3.51 1.54
CA GLN A 186 -17.09 -2.57 0.54
C GLN A 186 -15.89 -3.16 -0.21
N ILE A 187 -16.04 -3.34 -1.53
CA ILE A 187 -14.95 -3.77 -2.42
C ILE A 187 -13.83 -2.70 -2.40
N PRO A 188 -12.60 -3.04 -1.95
CA PRO A 188 -11.53 -2.05 -1.77
C PRO A 188 -11.05 -1.40 -3.07
N VAL A 189 -11.14 -2.10 -4.20
CA VAL A 189 -10.74 -1.58 -5.52
C VAL A 189 -11.83 -1.87 -6.54
N GLY A 190 -12.50 -0.82 -7.02
CA GLY A 190 -13.49 -0.89 -8.08
C GLY A 190 -12.88 -1.21 -9.45
N GLU A 191 -13.70 -1.70 -10.37
CA GLU A 191 -13.22 -2.19 -11.67
C GLU A 191 -12.56 -1.08 -12.53
N SER A 192 -13.01 0.17 -12.42
CA SER A 192 -12.37 1.32 -13.09
C SER A 192 -11.15 1.89 -12.35
N ALA A 193 -10.89 1.44 -11.11
CA ALA A 193 -9.85 2.02 -10.26
C ALA A 193 -8.48 1.34 -10.40
N TRP A 194 -8.38 0.19 -11.07
CA TRP A 194 -7.09 -0.51 -11.26
C TRP A 194 -5.99 0.34 -11.91
N PRO A 195 -6.26 1.14 -12.97
CA PRO A 195 -5.24 2.04 -13.53
C PRO A 195 -4.79 3.12 -12.54
N VAL A 196 -5.70 3.58 -11.66
CA VAL A 196 -5.39 4.58 -10.64
C VAL A 196 -4.55 3.97 -9.51
N LEU A 197 -4.82 2.73 -9.11
CA LEU A 197 -3.96 1.99 -8.18
C LEU A 197 -2.55 1.83 -8.74
N ASP A 198 -2.42 1.42 -10.01
CA ASP A 198 -1.10 1.28 -10.67
C ASP A 198 -0.32 2.61 -10.66
N TRP A 199 -1.03 3.71 -10.97
CA TRP A 199 -0.48 5.06 -10.93
C TRP A 199 -0.03 5.48 -9.52
N LEU A 200 -0.82 5.20 -8.48
CA LEU A 200 -0.42 5.46 -7.09
C LEU A 200 0.86 4.70 -6.72
N LEU A 201 0.93 3.41 -7.05
CA LEU A 201 2.10 2.58 -6.77
C LEU A 201 3.34 3.10 -7.48
N LEU A 202 3.21 3.51 -8.75
CA LEU A 202 4.31 4.11 -9.50
C LEU A 202 4.84 5.39 -8.82
N ILE A 203 3.96 6.23 -8.28
CA ILE A 203 4.36 7.44 -7.54
C ILE A 203 5.12 7.07 -6.27
N PHE A 204 4.60 6.14 -5.46
CA PHE A 204 5.21 5.74 -4.20
C PHE A 204 6.56 5.04 -4.40
N GLU A 205 6.67 4.18 -5.42
CA GLU A 205 7.95 3.54 -5.76
C GLU A 205 9.00 4.56 -6.20
N ARG A 206 8.61 5.55 -7.01
CA ARG A 206 9.52 6.63 -7.38
C ARG A 206 9.92 7.51 -6.21
N ASP A 207 9.00 7.76 -5.28
CA ASP A 207 9.28 8.50 -4.05
C ASP A 207 10.29 7.75 -3.18
N GLU A 208 10.10 6.43 -2.99
CA GLU A 208 11.05 5.58 -2.29
C GLU A 208 12.44 5.57 -2.96
N GLN A 209 12.49 5.53 -4.30
CA GLN A 209 13.75 5.57 -5.06
C GLN A 209 14.45 6.93 -4.97
N ALA A 210 13.69 8.03 -4.98
CA ALA A 210 14.21 9.39 -4.90
C ALA A 210 14.67 9.77 -3.48
N ASN A 211 14.18 9.07 -2.46
CA ASN A 211 14.51 9.34 -1.08
C ASN A 211 15.91 8.78 -0.72
N PRO A 212 16.90 9.65 -0.40
CA PRO A 212 18.25 9.19 -0.09
C PRO A 212 18.38 8.61 1.33
N THR A 213 17.33 8.67 2.15
CA THR A 213 17.39 8.20 3.55
C THR A 213 17.53 6.68 3.64
N LEU A 214 18.23 6.22 4.67
CA LEU A 214 18.32 4.80 5.03
C LEU A 214 17.54 4.56 6.33
N PRO A 215 16.60 3.59 6.34
CA PRO A 215 16.17 2.75 5.22
C PRO A 215 15.37 3.54 4.18
N ARG A 216 15.49 3.13 2.91
CA ARG A 216 14.69 3.70 1.81
C ARG A 216 13.21 3.41 2.07
N HIS A 217 12.39 4.45 2.00
CA HIS A 217 10.94 4.35 2.17
C HIS A 217 10.27 5.54 1.47
N SER A 218 9.01 5.36 1.09
CA SER A 218 8.18 6.45 0.58
C SER A 218 7.61 7.28 1.73
N VAL A 219 7.98 8.57 1.79
CA VAL A 219 7.40 9.55 2.73
C VAL A 219 5.96 9.87 2.31
N LEU A 220 5.69 9.89 1.01
CA LEU A 220 4.35 10.16 0.50
C LEU A 220 3.37 9.05 0.85
N LEU A 221 3.77 7.78 0.79
CA LEU A 221 2.96 6.66 1.27
C LEU A 221 2.63 6.82 2.75
N LEU A 222 3.62 7.21 3.56
CA LEU A 222 3.42 7.42 4.98
C LEU A 222 2.43 8.56 5.29
N GLU A 223 2.46 9.65 4.54
CA GLU A 223 1.47 10.74 4.64
C GLU A 223 0.05 10.22 4.40
N GLN A 224 -0.11 9.22 3.51
CA GLN A 224 -1.40 8.62 3.18
C GLN A 224 -1.89 7.60 4.23
N LEU A 225 -1.04 7.15 5.15
CA LEU A 225 -1.45 6.28 6.27
C LEU A 225 -2.07 7.08 7.44
N GLY A 226 -2.02 8.42 7.39
CA GLY A 226 -2.62 9.30 8.39
C GLY A 226 -1.60 10.14 9.14
N THR A 227 -2.02 10.71 10.28
CA THR A 227 -1.16 11.59 11.07
C THR A 227 -0.12 10.80 11.86
N PRO A 228 1.01 11.40 12.29
CA PRO A 228 2.02 10.70 13.09
C PRO A 228 1.50 10.02 14.36
N THR A 229 0.37 10.49 14.91
CA THR A 229 -0.27 9.92 16.10
C THR A 229 -1.31 8.85 15.79
N ARG A 230 -1.76 8.73 14.54
CA ARG A 230 -2.86 7.85 14.11
C ARG A 230 -2.60 7.31 12.70
N ARG A 231 -1.50 6.58 12.55
CA ARG A 231 -1.23 5.84 11.32
C ARG A 231 -2.07 4.57 11.30
N ASN A 232 -2.81 4.36 10.22
CA ASN A 232 -3.62 3.17 10.00
C ASN A 232 -3.24 2.50 8.66
N THR A 233 -2.86 1.23 8.72
CA THR A 233 -2.54 0.37 7.57
C THR A 233 -3.73 -0.41 7.04
N ASP A 234 -4.86 -0.44 7.74
CA ASP A 234 -5.99 -1.33 7.45
C ASP A 234 -6.53 -1.13 6.02
N ALA A 235 -6.66 0.12 5.57
CA ALA A 235 -7.14 0.42 4.22
C ALA A 235 -6.15 -0.08 3.14
N SER A 236 -4.85 0.21 3.31
CA SER A 236 -3.82 -0.28 2.39
C SER A 236 -3.69 -1.80 2.40
N LEU A 237 -3.80 -2.44 3.57
CA LEU A 237 -3.78 -3.90 3.68
C LEU A 237 -5.02 -4.53 3.06
N SER A 238 -6.20 -3.91 3.21
CA SER A 238 -7.42 -4.36 2.53
C SER A 238 -7.24 -4.35 1.01
N VAL A 239 -6.59 -3.32 0.46
CA VAL A 239 -6.21 -3.26 -0.97
C VAL A 239 -5.22 -4.39 -1.32
N VAL A 240 -4.17 -4.61 -0.52
CA VAL A 240 -3.22 -5.72 -0.74
C VAL A 240 -3.96 -7.05 -0.80
N MET A 241 -4.78 -7.38 0.21
CA MET A 241 -5.46 -8.67 0.30
C MET A 241 -6.45 -8.86 -0.84
N TYR A 242 -7.17 -7.80 -1.21
CA TYR A 242 -8.06 -7.84 -2.36
C TYR A 242 -7.30 -8.10 -3.67
N CYS A 243 -6.12 -7.48 -3.86
CA CYS A 243 -5.25 -7.74 -5.01
C CYS A 243 -4.79 -9.20 -5.09
N LEU A 244 -4.42 -9.80 -3.96
CA LEU A 244 -3.95 -11.19 -3.91
C LEU A 244 -5.02 -12.21 -4.30
N GLN A 245 -6.29 -11.90 -4.03
CA GLN A 245 -7.43 -12.76 -4.39
C GLN A 245 -7.86 -12.63 -5.85
N GLN A 246 -7.24 -11.74 -6.64
CA GLN A 246 -7.61 -11.57 -8.05
C GLN A 246 -7.08 -12.70 -8.93
N SER A 247 -7.86 -13.06 -9.94
CA SER A 247 -7.45 -14.02 -10.98
C SER A 247 -6.42 -13.45 -11.96
N ASP A 248 -6.45 -12.14 -12.19
CA ASP A 248 -5.48 -11.43 -13.04
C ASP A 248 -4.13 -11.28 -12.31
N GLU A 249 -3.07 -11.80 -12.94
CA GLU A 249 -1.70 -11.74 -12.43
C GLU A 249 -1.20 -10.30 -12.25
N ARG A 250 -1.58 -9.38 -13.14
CA ARG A 250 -1.19 -7.97 -13.02
C ARG A 250 -1.76 -7.35 -11.75
N ARG A 251 -3.01 -7.68 -11.41
CA ARG A 251 -3.68 -7.20 -10.19
C ARG A 251 -3.02 -7.79 -8.94
N ARG A 252 -2.68 -9.09 -8.96
CA ARG A 252 -1.91 -9.71 -7.87
C ARG A 252 -0.56 -9.02 -7.65
N MET A 253 0.16 -8.73 -8.74
CA MET A 253 1.45 -8.02 -8.69
C MET A 253 1.33 -6.62 -8.08
N MET A 254 0.22 -5.90 -8.28
CA MET A 254 -0.02 -4.62 -7.60
C MET A 254 -0.08 -4.77 -6.07
N GLY A 255 -0.70 -5.84 -5.58
CA GLY A 255 -0.73 -6.17 -4.15
C GLY A 255 0.68 -6.40 -3.59
N SER A 256 1.52 -7.15 -4.31
CA SER A 256 2.91 -7.43 -3.92
C SER A 256 3.78 -6.18 -3.92
N ARG A 257 3.61 -5.29 -4.92
CA ARG A 257 4.27 -3.98 -4.98
C ARG A 257 3.90 -3.11 -3.79
N LEU A 258 2.61 -3.00 -3.48
CA LEU A 258 2.14 -2.26 -2.30
C LEU A 258 2.69 -2.86 -0.99
N MET A 259 2.72 -4.18 -0.88
CA MET A 259 3.28 -4.82 0.30
C MET A 259 4.77 -4.54 0.46
N ASN A 260 5.57 -4.59 -0.61
CA ASN A 260 6.99 -4.25 -0.56
C ASN A 260 7.20 -2.82 -0.02
N LEU A 261 6.40 -1.86 -0.47
CA LEU A 261 6.45 -0.48 0.03
C LEU A 261 6.11 -0.40 1.53
N LEU A 262 5.09 -1.12 2.00
CA LEU A 262 4.73 -1.18 3.42
C LEU A 262 5.82 -1.84 4.27
N ILE A 263 6.48 -2.90 3.76
CA ILE A 263 7.59 -3.57 4.42
C ILE A 263 8.80 -2.64 4.54
N ASN A 264 9.18 -1.94 3.47
CA ASN A 264 10.25 -0.97 3.50
C ASN A 264 9.94 0.16 4.49
N LEU A 265 8.71 0.67 4.48
CA LEU A 265 8.25 1.69 5.42
C LEU A 265 8.31 1.21 6.88
N SER A 266 8.00 -0.06 7.14
CA SER A 266 8.09 -0.68 8.48
C SER A 266 9.52 -0.84 9.00
N SER A 267 10.52 -0.66 8.13
CA SER A 267 11.92 -0.56 8.55
C SER A 267 12.22 0.77 9.24
N THR A 268 11.31 1.74 9.20
CA THR A 268 11.42 3.00 9.94
C THR A 268 10.75 2.93 11.31
N THR A 269 11.06 3.86 12.21
CA THR A 269 10.33 4.05 13.49
C THR A 269 8.94 4.67 13.31
N GLN A 270 8.58 5.04 12.07
CA GLN A 270 7.35 5.73 11.77
C GLN A 270 6.18 4.76 11.57
N LEU A 271 6.44 3.48 11.31
CA LEU A 271 5.42 2.45 11.24
C LEU A 271 5.75 1.33 12.22
N ASP A 272 4.78 0.96 13.05
CA ASP A 272 4.93 -0.08 14.06
C ASP A 272 5.00 -1.46 13.37
N PHE A 273 6.21 -2.01 13.29
CA PHE A 273 6.48 -3.29 12.64
C PHE A 273 5.73 -4.46 13.29
N PRO A 274 5.79 -4.69 14.62
CA PRO A 274 4.95 -5.70 15.26
C PRO A 274 3.46 -5.60 14.93
N MET A 275 2.90 -4.39 14.93
CA MET A 275 1.49 -4.19 14.55
C MET A 275 1.24 -4.54 13.08
N LEU A 276 2.14 -4.16 12.17
CA LEU A 276 2.03 -4.56 10.77
C LEU A 276 2.06 -6.10 10.62
N ILE A 277 2.97 -6.79 11.31
CA ILE A 277 3.05 -8.25 11.29
C ILE A 277 1.74 -8.88 11.78
N LEU A 278 1.18 -8.37 12.88
CA LEU A 278 -0.08 -8.86 13.42
C LEU A 278 -1.25 -8.65 12.44
N SER A 279 -1.37 -7.46 11.86
CA SER A 279 -2.43 -7.17 10.89
C SER A 279 -2.31 -8.04 9.64
N VAL A 280 -1.10 -8.18 9.09
CA VAL A 280 -0.88 -9.04 7.92
C VAL A 280 -1.17 -10.50 8.26
N PHE A 281 -0.70 -10.99 9.40
CA PHE A 281 -0.99 -12.35 9.86
C PHE A 281 -2.50 -12.61 9.95
N ASN A 282 -3.27 -11.70 10.55
CA ASN A 282 -4.72 -11.83 10.66
C ASN A 282 -5.39 -11.92 9.29
N HIS A 283 -4.93 -11.14 8.32
CA HIS A 283 -5.48 -11.14 6.96
C HIS A 283 -5.03 -12.33 6.10
N LEU A 284 -3.84 -12.88 6.33
CA LEU A 284 -3.34 -14.05 5.61
C LEU A 284 -3.85 -15.36 6.21
N SER A 285 -4.21 -15.39 7.49
CA SER A 285 -4.70 -16.59 8.18
C SER A 285 -5.91 -17.29 7.52
N PRO A 286 -6.84 -16.59 6.84
CA PRO A 286 -7.95 -17.22 6.15
C PRO A 286 -7.61 -17.69 4.73
N LEU A 287 -6.45 -17.31 4.19
CA LEU A 287 -6.05 -17.65 2.82
C LEU A 287 -5.49 -19.08 2.72
N SER A 288 -5.48 -19.64 1.52
CA SER A 288 -4.85 -20.93 1.30
C SER A 288 -3.32 -20.84 1.40
N GLN A 289 -2.66 -21.93 1.75
CA GLN A 289 -1.19 -21.98 1.82
C GLN A 289 -0.55 -21.67 0.46
N ASN A 290 -1.20 -22.04 -0.64
CA ASN A 290 -0.72 -21.74 -1.99
C ASN A 290 -0.73 -20.24 -2.25
N ASP A 291 -1.76 -19.53 -1.81
CA ASP A 291 -1.85 -18.07 -1.93
C ASP A 291 -0.78 -17.39 -1.08
N ILE A 292 -0.58 -17.85 0.17
CA ILE A 292 0.48 -17.34 1.06
C ILE A 292 1.85 -17.55 0.42
N SER A 293 2.13 -18.75 -0.11
CA SER A 293 3.39 -19.03 -0.77
C SER A 293 3.61 -18.19 -2.02
N SER A 294 2.58 -18.06 -2.88
CA SER A 294 2.65 -17.25 -4.10
C SER A 294 2.91 -15.79 -3.75
N PHE A 295 2.22 -15.29 -2.72
CA PHE A 295 2.43 -13.94 -2.21
C PHE A 295 3.87 -13.74 -1.73
N MET A 296 4.37 -14.63 -0.86
CA MET A 296 5.72 -14.53 -0.31
C MET A 296 6.80 -14.61 -1.40
N SER A 297 6.60 -15.42 -2.45
CA SER A 297 7.54 -15.50 -3.58
C SER A 297 7.52 -14.28 -4.48
N SER A 298 6.42 -13.52 -4.50
CA SER A 298 6.27 -12.31 -5.33
C SER A 298 6.87 -11.04 -4.70
N LEU A 299 7.28 -11.12 -3.42
CA LEU A 299 7.94 -10.00 -2.74
C LEU A 299 9.37 -9.83 -3.28
N THR A 300 9.80 -8.56 -3.43
CA THR A 300 11.12 -8.25 -3.97
C THR A 300 12.17 -8.58 -2.91
N PRO A 301 13.19 -9.42 -3.20
CA PRO A 301 14.21 -9.76 -2.21
C PRO A 301 14.92 -8.52 -1.67
N SER A 302 14.90 -8.36 -0.35
CA SER A 302 15.62 -7.31 0.36
C SER A 302 15.82 -7.72 1.83
N PRO A 303 16.73 -7.07 2.57
CA PRO A 303 16.91 -7.34 4.00
C PRO A 303 15.62 -7.09 4.80
N ALA A 304 14.84 -6.08 4.41
CA ALA A 304 13.56 -5.73 5.03
C ALA A 304 12.51 -6.83 4.78
N VAL A 305 12.44 -7.37 3.57
CA VAL A 305 11.54 -8.46 3.21
C VAL A 305 11.92 -9.75 3.93
N SER A 306 13.21 -10.09 4.00
CA SER A 306 13.68 -11.26 4.75
C SER A 306 13.32 -11.14 6.24
N LYS A 307 13.56 -9.97 6.85
CA LYS A 307 13.18 -9.65 8.23
C LYS A 307 11.67 -9.75 8.46
N PHE A 308 10.87 -9.24 7.53
CA PHE A 308 9.42 -9.35 7.54
C PHE A 308 8.95 -10.82 7.48
N LYS A 309 9.49 -11.61 6.55
CA LYS A 309 9.18 -13.04 6.41
C LYS A 309 9.49 -13.81 7.69
N ILE A 310 10.68 -13.61 8.28
CA ILE A 310 11.09 -14.26 9.53
C ILE A 310 10.08 -13.94 10.65
N ALA A 311 9.74 -12.66 10.84
CA ALA A 311 8.81 -12.23 11.88
C ALA A 311 7.40 -12.81 11.69
N LEU A 312 6.93 -12.84 10.43
CA LEU A 312 5.62 -13.39 10.09
C LEU A 312 5.59 -14.91 10.33
N TYR A 313 6.61 -15.65 9.89
CA TYR A 313 6.70 -17.09 10.16
C TYR A 313 6.84 -17.39 11.65
N GLN A 314 7.63 -16.61 12.41
CA GLN A 314 7.70 -16.73 13.86
C GLN A 314 6.30 -16.57 14.49
N LYS A 315 5.50 -15.62 14.01
CA LYS A 315 4.11 -15.44 14.45
C LYS A 315 3.23 -16.66 14.12
N TYR A 316 3.33 -17.20 12.91
CA TYR A 316 2.63 -18.44 12.52
C TYR A 316 2.95 -19.63 13.43
N PHE A 317 4.23 -19.86 13.74
CA PHE A 317 4.65 -20.95 14.63
C PHE A 317 4.29 -20.70 16.10
N SER A 318 4.27 -19.45 16.55
CA SER A 318 3.96 -19.11 17.94
C SER A 318 2.46 -19.22 18.26
N ASP A 319 1.58 -18.69 17.40
CA ASP A 319 0.13 -18.77 17.61
C ASP A 319 -0.38 -20.21 17.54
N SER A 320 0.26 -21.05 16.73
CA SER A 320 -0.03 -22.49 16.67
C SER A 320 0.15 -23.20 18.03
N ASN A 321 1.10 -22.73 18.85
CA ASN A 321 1.37 -23.30 20.16
C ASN A 321 0.51 -22.68 21.27
N ASP A 322 0.13 -21.41 21.13
CA ASP A 322 -0.65 -20.68 22.13
C ASP A 322 -2.16 -20.88 22.01
N ALA A 323 -2.68 -21.38 20.89
CA ALA A 323 -4.10 -21.73 20.75
C ALA A 323 -4.61 -22.69 21.86
N ALA A 324 -3.74 -23.51 22.44
CA ALA A 324 -4.05 -24.36 23.59
C ALA A 324 -4.11 -23.62 24.95
N ARG A 325 -3.58 -22.39 25.04
CA ARG A 325 -3.40 -21.62 26.29
C ARG A 325 -4.29 -20.39 26.42
N VAL A 326 -4.93 -19.92 25.35
CA VAL A 326 -5.71 -18.67 25.34
C VAL A 326 -7.05 -18.76 26.09
N ALA A 327 -7.49 -19.94 26.53
CA ALA A 327 -8.77 -20.13 27.21
C ALA A 327 -8.92 -19.44 28.61
N ALA A 328 -7.87 -18.83 29.18
CA ALA A 328 -7.96 -18.29 30.55
C ALA A 328 -7.13 -17.03 30.84
N ARG A 329 -6.94 -16.10 29.87
CA ARG A 329 -6.35 -14.80 30.21
C ARG A 329 -7.42 -13.83 30.73
N PRO A 330 -7.34 -13.38 32.00
CA PRO A 330 -8.27 -12.37 32.53
C PRO A 330 -8.12 -11.07 31.73
N ARG A 331 -9.25 -10.52 31.28
CA ARG A 331 -9.30 -9.25 30.54
C ARG A 331 -8.58 -8.17 31.35
N PRO A 332 -7.66 -7.39 30.76
CA PRO A 332 -7.00 -6.30 31.47
C PRO A 332 -8.04 -5.28 31.94
N GLN A 333 -8.25 -5.22 33.26
CA GLN A 333 -9.05 -4.17 33.90
C GLN A 333 -8.37 -2.83 33.68
N ALA A 334 -9.08 -1.88 33.07
CA ALA A 334 -8.61 -0.53 32.83
C ALA A 334 -8.27 0.14 34.18
N ARG A 335 -6.97 0.30 34.48
CA ARG A 335 -6.52 1.12 35.60
C ARG A 335 -6.84 2.58 35.31
N ALA A 336 -7.57 3.22 36.22
CA ALA A 336 -7.85 4.65 36.18
C ALA A 336 -6.54 5.45 36.07
N GLN A 337 -6.40 6.22 35.01
CA GLN A 337 -5.27 7.12 34.79
C GLN A 337 -5.27 8.21 35.89
N PRO A 338 -4.17 8.41 36.62
CA PRO A 338 -4.06 9.48 37.60
C PRO A 338 -4.06 10.84 36.89
N LYS A 339 -5.00 11.71 37.26
CA LYS A 339 -5.06 13.12 36.83
C LYS A 339 -3.88 13.87 37.46
N GLY A 340 -2.85 14.17 36.68
CA GLY A 340 -1.62 14.81 37.17
C GLY A 340 -1.13 15.98 36.30
N SER A 341 -1.33 17.18 36.85
CA SER A 341 -0.53 18.43 36.81
C SER A 341 0.19 18.91 35.52
N PRO A 342 -0.02 20.18 35.10
CA PRO A 342 0.68 20.78 33.97
C PRO A 342 2.07 21.31 34.39
N VAL A 343 3.12 20.51 34.19
CA VAL A 343 4.51 20.99 34.33
C VAL A 343 4.98 21.56 33.00
N LYS A 344 5.09 22.89 32.93
CA LYS A 344 5.75 23.65 31.86
C LYS A 344 7.25 23.34 31.87
N ALA A 345 7.68 22.30 31.16
CA ALA A 345 9.09 22.05 30.89
C ALA A 345 9.46 22.65 29.52
N ARG A 346 10.39 23.61 29.56
CA ARG A 346 11.00 24.28 28.41
C ARG A 346 11.92 23.26 27.71
N ALA A 347 11.48 22.72 26.57
CA ALA A 347 12.24 21.72 25.82
C ALA A 347 13.44 22.36 25.12
N ALA A 348 14.64 21.82 25.41
CA ALA A 348 15.84 22.05 24.62
C ALA A 348 15.72 21.35 23.24
N PRO A 349 16.52 21.72 22.22
CA PRO A 349 16.49 21.05 20.93
C PRO A 349 16.99 19.61 21.10
N VAL A 350 16.07 18.65 21.05
CA VAL A 350 16.38 17.22 21.11
C VAL A 350 16.82 16.80 19.71
N GLU A 351 18.04 16.26 19.62
CA GLU A 351 18.59 15.62 18.43
C GLU A 351 17.59 14.55 17.93
N ALA A 352 17.23 14.61 16.65
CA ALA A 352 16.17 13.76 16.11
C ALA A 352 16.53 12.27 16.30
N PRO A 353 15.63 11.45 16.89
CA PRO A 353 15.93 10.05 17.13
C PRO A 353 16.21 9.31 15.80
N PRO A 354 17.06 8.27 15.83
CA PRO A 354 17.35 7.50 14.63
C PRO A 354 16.07 6.94 14.01
N LEU A 355 15.91 7.13 12.70
CA LEU A 355 14.73 6.72 11.94
C LEU A 355 14.64 5.20 11.74
N VAL A 356 15.67 4.44 12.09
CA VAL A 356 15.74 2.98 11.85
C VAL A 356 14.97 2.22 12.93
N ASN A 357 14.10 1.31 12.51
CA ASN A 357 13.36 0.42 13.40
C ASN A 357 14.30 -0.54 14.12
N ARG A 358 14.14 -0.63 15.44
CA ARG A 358 14.96 -1.46 16.35
C ARG A 358 14.48 -2.90 16.49
N TYR A 359 13.44 -3.34 15.78
CA TYR A 359 13.04 -4.74 15.79
C TYR A 359 14.24 -5.61 15.40
N ARG A 360 14.60 -6.58 16.24
CA ARG A 360 15.65 -7.56 15.95
C ARG A 360 14.98 -8.88 15.61
N PRO A 361 15.36 -9.52 14.49
CA PRO A 361 14.91 -10.88 14.23
C PRO A 361 15.30 -11.84 15.36
N PRO A 362 14.58 -12.96 15.51
CA PRO A 362 14.96 -14.01 16.44
C PRO A 362 16.40 -14.50 16.22
N GLY A 363 17.06 -14.89 17.30
CA GLY A 363 18.36 -15.54 17.24
C GLY A 363 18.24 -16.94 16.63
N SER A 364 19.35 -17.48 16.15
CA SER A 364 19.48 -18.78 15.52
C SER A 364 19.04 -19.92 16.43
N SER A 365 19.29 -19.83 17.73
CA SER A 365 18.75 -20.77 18.72
C SER A 365 17.22 -20.81 18.73
N GLU A 366 16.56 -19.66 18.59
CA GLU A 366 15.11 -19.61 18.46
C GLU A 366 14.65 -20.14 17.10
N ILE A 367 15.35 -19.84 16.01
CA ILE A 367 15.06 -20.42 14.69
C ILE A 367 15.12 -21.96 14.72
N LEU A 368 16.17 -22.53 15.30
CA LEU A 368 16.29 -23.99 15.47
C LEU A 368 15.13 -24.55 16.30
N ARG A 369 14.74 -23.87 17.38
CA ARG A 369 13.56 -24.25 18.18
C ARG A 369 12.27 -24.23 17.36
N LEU A 370 12.07 -23.22 16.51
CA LEU A 370 10.90 -23.14 15.62
C LEU A 370 10.92 -24.26 14.56
N MET A 371 12.11 -24.65 14.08
CA MET A 371 12.29 -25.77 13.15
C MET A 371 11.94 -27.12 13.78
N GLU A 372 12.23 -27.30 15.06
CA GLU A 372 11.91 -28.52 15.81
C GLU A 372 10.47 -28.55 16.32
N ALA A 373 9.80 -27.40 16.36
CA ALA A 373 8.41 -27.32 16.79
C ALA A 373 7.51 -28.20 15.90
N THR A 374 6.71 -29.03 16.57
CA THR A 374 5.62 -29.78 15.94
C THR A 374 4.36 -28.95 16.07
N THR A 375 3.82 -28.48 14.96
CA THR A 375 2.55 -27.75 14.96
C THR A 375 1.43 -28.74 15.29
N THR A 376 0.68 -28.47 16.36
CA THR A 376 -0.47 -29.26 16.79
C THR A 376 -1.78 -28.81 16.13
N ALA A 377 -1.74 -27.75 15.31
CA ALA A 377 -2.92 -27.24 14.64
C ALA A 377 -3.44 -28.26 13.60
N PRO A 378 -4.66 -28.79 13.77
CA PRO A 378 -5.20 -29.85 12.92
C PRO A 378 -5.51 -29.40 11.47
N SER A 379 -5.48 -28.10 11.20
CA SER A 379 -5.81 -27.51 9.89
C SER A 379 -4.63 -27.38 8.94
N VAL A 380 -3.38 -27.49 9.41
CA VAL A 380 -2.19 -27.29 8.57
C VAL A 380 -1.71 -28.64 8.05
N SER A 381 -1.67 -28.81 6.73
CA SER A 381 -1.11 -30.03 6.13
C SER A 381 0.39 -30.16 6.45
N VAL A 382 0.87 -31.40 6.53
CA VAL A 382 2.29 -31.68 6.82
C VAL A 382 3.21 -31.06 5.77
N ASP A 383 2.83 -31.12 4.48
CA ASP A 383 3.59 -30.46 3.40
C ASP A 383 3.64 -28.94 3.57
N SER A 384 2.50 -28.32 3.90
CA SER A 384 2.44 -26.88 4.19
C SER A 384 3.38 -26.48 5.33
N LEU A 385 3.47 -27.31 6.38
CA LEU A 385 4.38 -27.10 7.49
C LEU A 385 5.85 -27.17 7.03
N TYR A 386 6.22 -28.16 6.21
CA TYR A 386 7.56 -28.28 5.66
C TYR A 386 7.93 -27.09 4.79
N LYS A 387 6.99 -26.61 3.97
CA LYS A 387 7.17 -25.42 3.14
C LYS A 387 7.39 -24.14 3.96
N LEU A 388 6.62 -23.94 5.04
CA LEU A 388 6.83 -22.82 5.96
C LEU A 388 8.22 -22.87 6.63
N LYS A 389 8.63 -24.07 7.08
CA LYS A 389 9.97 -24.28 7.68
C LYS A 389 11.08 -24.01 6.67
N PHE A 390 10.90 -24.47 5.44
CA PHE A 390 11.81 -24.19 4.32
C PHE A 390 11.97 -22.68 4.09
N GLU A 391 10.86 -21.97 3.89
CA GLU A 391 10.85 -20.53 3.64
C GLU A 391 11.42 -19.71 4.81
N LEU A 392 11.18 -20.14 6.06
CA LEU A 392 11.77 -19.52 7.25
C LEU A 392 13.30 -19.59 7.20
N LEU A 393 13.87 -20.78 6.95
CA LEU A 393 15.33 -20.94 6.90
C LEU A 393 15.97 -20.22 5.72
N VAL A 394 15.35 -20.25 4.54
CA VAL A 394 15.84 -19.52 3.36
C VAL A 394 15.84 -18.01 3.65
N SER A 395 14.74 -17.49 4.22
CA SER A 395 14.65 -16.07 4.58
C SER A 395 15.64 -15.68 5.68
N TYR A 396 15.84 -16.54 6.67
CA TYR A 396 16.81 -16.31 7.74
C TYR A 396 18.24 -16.28 7.21
N ASN A 397 18.60 -17.24 6.35
CA ASN A 397 19.92 -17.27 5.73
C ASN A 397 20.17 -16.04 4.85
N ALA A 398 19.20 -15.67 4.01
CA ALA A 398 19.28 -14.47 3.17
C ALA A 398 19.46 -13.20 4.02
N TYR A 399 18.72 -13.07 5.13
CA TYR A 399 18.92 -11.98 6.08
C TYR A 399 20.35 -11.98 6.65
N GLN A 400 20.87 -13.12 7.12
CA GLN A 400 22.21 -13.22 7.70
C GLN A 400 23.33 -12.92 6.69
N THR A 401 23.13 -13.22 5.40
CA THR A 401 24.09 -12.88 4.35
C THR A 401 24.16 -11.37 4.11
N GLU A 402 23.00 -10.70 4.06
CA GLU A 402 22.87 -9.29 3.70
C GLU A 402 22.96 -8.31 4.88
N ALA A 403 22.72 -8.78 6.11
CA ALA A 403 22.69 -7.95 7.31
C ALA A 403 24.04 -7.26 7.60
N SER A 404 23.98 -6.11 8.27
CA SER A 404 25.18 -5.43 8.77
C SER A 404 25.89 -6.28 9.84
N ALA A 405 27.19 -6.07 10.05
CA ALA A 405 27.94 -6.83 11.07
C ALA A 405 27.34 -6.73 12.48
N THR A 406 26.66 -5.63 12.80
CA THR A 406 25.99 -5.41 14.09
C THR A 406 24.65 -6.14 14.21
N ASP A 407 24.02 -6.47 13.08
CA ASP A 407 22.71 -7.13 13.04
C ASP A 407 22.81 -8.64 12.76
N LYS A 408 23.99 -9.13 12.37
CA LYS A 408 24.24 -10.56 12.17
C LYS A 408 24.22 -11.30 13.49
N ASP A 409 23.69 -12.52 13.43
CA ASP A 409 23.80 -13.46 14.55
C ASP A 409 25.20 -14.08 14.56
N PRO A 410 26.01 -13.86 15.63
CA PRO A 410 27.36 -14.41 15.72
C PRO A 410 27.39 -15.95 15.80
N GLU A 411 26.31 -16.61 16.21
CA GLU A 411 26.22 -18.07 16.34
C GLU A 411 25.91 -18.76 15.02
N TRP A 412 25.27 -18.06 14.07
CA TRP A 412 24.80 -18.64 12.81
C TRP A 412 25.90 -19.32 11.99
N PRO A 413 27.08 -18.72 11.76
CA PRO A 413 28.15 -19.39 11.03
C PRO A 413 28.67 -20.66 11.71
N ASN A 414 28.64 -20.71 13.05
CA ASN A 414 29.07 -21.88 13.80
C ASN A 414 28.06 -23.01 13.68
N ILE A 415 26.76 -22.70 13.75
CA ILE A 415 25.65 -23.65 13.58
C ILE A 415 25.67 -24.33 12.19
N LEU A 416 26.06 -23.58 11.15
CA LEU A 416 26.23 -24.14 9.80
C LEU A 416 27.44 -25.09 9.71
N ARG A 417 28.53 -24.82 10.43
CA ARG A 417 29.79 -25.58 10.34
C ARG A 417 29.85 -26.82 11.24
N ASN A 418 29.22 -26.77 12.41
CA ASN A 418 29.36 -27.81 13.44
C ASN A 418 28.38 -28.99 13.27
N GLY A 419 27.65 -29.03 12.16
CA GLY A 419 26.67 -30.08 11.85
C GLY A 419 25.38 -30.02 12.68
N ILE A 420 25.18 -28.99 13.53
CA ILE A 420 23.92 -28.80 14.26
C ILE A 420 22.78 -28.59 13.26
N MET A 421 22.97 -27.71 12.27
CA MET A 421 21.94 -27.49 11.25
C MET A 421 21.59 -28.78 10.50
N ALA A 422 22.58 -29.57 10.09
CA ALA A 422 22.33 -30.85 9.40
C ALA A 422 21.44 -31.78 10.22
N LYS A 423 21.74 -31.93 11.52
CA LYS A 423 20.95 -32.74 12.46
C LYS A 423 19.54 -32.20 12.64
N THR A 424 19.38 -30.88 12.77
CA THR A 424 18.06 -30.25 12.89
C THR A 424 17.26 -30.44 11.60
N LEU A 425 17.87 -30.34 10.42
CA LEU A 425 17.19 -30.63 9.14
C LEU A 425 16.77 -32.10 9.04
N ASP A 426 17.63 -33.03 9.44
CA ASP A 426 17.29 -34.46 9.46
C ASP A 426 16.16 -34.76 10.46
N SER A 427 16.12 -34.07 11.60
CA SER A 427 15.02 -34.18 12.58
C SER A 427 13.71 -33.57 12.06
N ALA A 428 13.79 -32.37 11.48
CA ALA A 428 12.62 -31.62 11.03
C ALA A 428 11.96 -32.20 9.78
N PHE A 429 12.72 -32.82 8.88
CA PHE A 429 12.23 -33.33 7.58
C PHE A 429 12.44 -34.85 7.37
N GLY A 430 13.15 -35.56 8.26
CA GLY A 430 13.58 -36.95 8.03
C GLY A 430 12.57 -38.04 8.35
N CYS A 431 11.39 -37.71 8.89
CA CYS A 431 10.33 -38.69 9.06
C CYS A 431 9.75 -39.07 7.69
N LYS A 432 10.17 -40.22 7.16
CA LYS A 432 9.53 -40.86 5.98
C LYS A 432 8.09 -41.23 6.33
N THR A 433 7.17 -40.27 6.20
CA THR A 433 5.75 -40.57 6.08
C THR A 433 5.53 -41.07 4.66
N GLY A 434 4.85 -42.21 4.48
CA GLY A 434 4.64 -42.84 3.17
C GLY A 434 3.71 -42.07 2.23
N GLY A 435 3.82 -40.74 2.18
CA GLY A 435 3.10 -39.84 1.29
C GLY A 435 3.72 -39.74 -0.10
N THR A 436 2.97 -39.17 -1.03
CA THR A 436 3.31 -39.05 -2.46
C THR A 436 4.37 -37.99 -2.76
N GLU A 437 4.63 -37.06 -1.83
CA GLU A 437 5.69 -36.05 -1.94
C GLU A 437 6.79 -36.36 -0.93
N ASP A 438 8.04 -36.43 -1.41
CA ASP A 438 9.19 -36.79 -0.57
C ASP A 438 9.67 -35.57 0.23
N PRO A 439 9.44 -35.51 1.56
CA PRO A 439 9.96 -34.43 2.40
C PRO A 439 11.49 -34.34 2.36
N GLY A 440 12.18 -35.41 1.92
CA GLY A 440 13.60 -35.40 1.62
C GLY A 440 14.01 -34.34 0.60
N SER A 441 13.14 -33.96 -0.34
CA SER A 441 13.44 -32.94 -1.36
C SER A 441 13.70 -31.56 -0.74
N TYR A 442 12.87 -31.11 0.21
CA TYR A 442 13.08 -29.83 0.89
C TYR A 442 14.36 -29.83 1.73
N ARG A 443 14.63 -30.95 2.41
CA ARG A 443 15.84 -31.12 3.22
C ARG A 443 17.10 -31.01 2.38
N ASP A 444 17.15 -31.72 1.26
CA ASP A 444 18.33 -31.78 0.40
C ASP A 444 18.55 -30.43 -0.31
N LEU A 445 17.46 -29.75 -0.70
CA LEU A 445 17.51 -28.38 -1.20
C LEU A 445 18.04 -27.40 -0.15
N LEU A 446 17.63 -27.51 1.12
CA LEU A 446 18.16 -26.68 2.21
C LEU A 446 19.64 -26.94 2.47
N LYS A 447 20.09 -28.20 2.47
CA LYS A 447 21.52 -28.53 2.63
C LYS A 447 22.35 -27.86 1.53
N MET A 448 21.85 -27.87 0.29
CA MET A 448 22.48 -27.18 -0.84
C MET A 448 22.46 -25.65 -0.68
N VAL A 449 21.31 -25.03 -0.39
CA VAL A 449 21.17 -23.56 -0.25
C VAL A 449 22.00 -23.03 0.92
N LEU A 450 22.10 -23.78 2.02
CA LEU A 450 22.83 -23.39 3.23
C LEU A 450 24.31 -23.80 3.20
N ASN A 451 24.77 -24.54 2.18
CA ASN A 451 26.09 -25.16 2.10
C ASN A 451 26.44 -25.98 3.36
N VAL A 452 25.51 -26.83 3.79
CA VAL A 452 25.67 -27.73 4.94
C VAL A 452 25.92 -29.14 4.43
N HIS A 453 27.01 -29.77 4.90
CA HIS A 453 27.44 -31.12 4.51
C HIS A 453 27.11 -32.16 5.56
#